data_AF-A0A0V8J1Y0-F1
#
_entry.id   AF-A0A0V8J1Y0-F1
#
_cell.length_a   1.000
_cell.length_b   1.000
_cell.length_c   1.000
_cell.angle_alpha   90.00
_cell.angle_beta   90.00
_cell.angle_gamma   90.00
#
_symmetry.space_group_name_H-M   'P 1'
#
loop_
_entity.id
_entity.type
_entity.pdbx_description
1 polymer ?
#
loop_
_entity_poly.entity_id
_entity_poly.type
_entity_poly.pdbx_seq_one_letter_code
_entity_poly.pdbx_strand_id
1 'polypeptide(L)'
;MKSSKAQAVRWLSRLMQREQIDTLEKPAEGNVFLFTIEGFCEQNPTFFICRKEEGLRIGYHSVSENPSGSPPVPVERHLIEWHVLESSTATERQERILNTLVATIRARKKQYRTCQYCNVKYPPERGSGQKTCYNCAAPRSPAAF
;
A
#
# COMPACT_ATOMS: atom_id res chain seq x y z
N MET A 1 13.00 9.68 -10.39
CA MET A 1 11.94 8.88 -9.73
C MET A 1 11.41 9.68 -8.53
N LYS A 2 10.11 10.00 -8.44
CA LYS A 2 9.56 10.76 -7.31
C LYS A 2 9.74 9.95 -6.00
N SER A 3 10.32 10.55 -4.97
CA SER A 3 10.56 9.85 -3.69
C SER A 3 9.24 9.37 -3.08
N SER A 4 9.09 8.06 -2.84
CA SER A 4 7.90 7.49 -2.19
C SER A 4 7.66 8.08 -0.80
N LYS A 5 8.74 8.44 -0.07
CA LYS A 5 8.65 9.14 1.22
C LYS A 5 8.03 10.51 1.04
N ALA A 6 8.47 11.29 0.05
CA ALA A 6 7.92 12.62 -0.20
C ALA A 6 6.45 12.57 -0.64
N GLN A 7 6.05 11.54 -1.41
CA GLN A 7 4.65 11.30 -1.74
C GLN A 7 3.82 10.99 -0.49
N ALA A 8 4.31 10.11 0.38
CA ALA A 8 3.64 9.73 1.63
C ALA A 8 3.49 10.91 2.61
N VAL A 9 4.54 11.74 2.77
CA VAL A 9 4.49 12.96 3.59
C VAL A 9 3.38 13.89 3.10
N ARG A 10 3.38 14.25 1.82
CA ARG A 10 2.38 15.17 1.25
C ARG A 10 0.96 14.62 1.31
N TRP A 11 0.80 13.32 1.17
CA TRP A 11 -0.51 12.68 1.28
C TRP A 11 -1.00 12.69 2.73
N LEU A 12 -0.16 12.24 3.68
CA LEU A 12 -0.53 12.17 5.09
C LEU A 12 -0.83 13.54 5.68
N SER A 13 -0.04 14.57 5.40
CA SER A 13 -0.32 15.92 5.92
C SER A 13 -1.66 16.45 5.44
N ARG A 14 -2.04 16.20 4.18
CA ARG A 14 -3.37 16.57 3.65
C ARG A 14 -4.48 15.75 4.30
N LEU A 15 -4.24 14.47 4.52
CA LEU A 15 -5.20 13.58 5.15
C LEU A 15 -5.48 13.99 6.59
N MET A 16 -4.44 14.26 7.39
CA MET A 16 -4.60 14.72 8.77
C MET A 16 -5.30 16.08 8.84
N GLN A 17 -4.96 17.02 7.95
CA GLN A 17 -5.60 18.33 7.92
C GLN A 17 -7.11 18.28 7.61
N ARG A 18 -7.53 17.40 6.70
CA ARG A 18 -8.94 17.30 6.27
C ARG A 18 -9.75 16.38 7.17
N GLU A 19 -9.19 15.21 7.43
CA GLU A 19 -9.93 14.10 8.02
C GLU A 19 -9.65 13.92 9.51
N GLN A 20 -8.61 14.57 10.06
CA GLN A 20 -8.23 14.48 11.48
C GLN A 20 -8.13 13.01 11.93
N ILE A 21 -7.43 12.20 11.13
CA ILE A 21 -7.40 10.75 11.30
C ILE A 21 -6.73 10.29 12.60
N ASP A 22 -6.02 11.18 13.30
CA ASP A 22 -5.23 10.93 14.50
C ASP A 22 -5.97 11.24 15.81
N THR A 23 -7.25 11.62 15.75
CA THR A 23 -8.09 11.88 16.94
C THR A 23 -9.23 10.87 17.07
N LEU A 24 -9.65 10.54 18.29
CA LEU A 24 -10.74 9.57 18.55
C LEU A 24 -12.14 10.15 18.29
N GLU A 25 -12.27 11.48 18.18
CA GLU A 25 -13.54 12.21 18.15
C GLU A 25 -14.45 11.89 16.95
N LYS A 26 -13.90 11.33 15.88
CA LYS A 26 -14.68 10.90 14.71
C LYS A 26 -15.02 9.42 14.78
N PRO A 27 -16.22 9.00 14.31
CA PRO A 27 -16.63 7.60 14.32
C PRO A 27 -15.52 6.71 13.74
N ALA A 28 -15.14 5.71 14.53
CA ALA A 28 -13.98 4.89 14.29
C ALA A 28 -14.18 3.91 13.14
N GLU A 29 -15.42 3.57 12.78
CA GLU A 29 -15.69 2.52 11.81
C GLU A 29 -15.88 3.03 10.38
N GLY A 30 -15.22 2.33 9.44
CA GLY A 30 -15.56 2.36 8.01
C GLY A 30 -14.70 3.30 7.15
N ASN A 31 -13.97 4.24 7.75
CA ASN A 31 -13.15 5.17 6.97
C ASN A 31 -11.84 4.52 6.52
N VAL A 32 -11.75 4.24 5.21
CA VAL A 32 -10.54 3.72 4.54
C VAL A 32 -9.98 4.81 3.63
N PHE A 33 -8.74 5.23 3.90
CA PHE A 33 -8.03 6.24 3.13
C PHE A 33 -6.96 5.59 2.27
N LEU A 34 -7.05 5.78 0.95
CA LEU A 34 -6.16 5.14 -0.01
C LEU A 34 -5.01 6.06 -0.44
N PHE A 35 -3.83 5.47 -0.59
CA PHE A 35 -2.61 6.14 -1.02
C PHE A 35 -1.90 5.33 -2.11
N THR A 36 -1.82 5.90 -3.31
CA THR A 36 -1.15 5.27 -4.45
C THR A 36 0.25 5.83 -4.65
N ILE A 37 1.25 4.96 -4.83
CA ILE A 37 2.62 5.37 -5.15
C ILE A 37 2.81 5.40 -6.65
N GLU A 38 2.98 6.60 -7.18
CA GLU A 38 3.25 6.81 -8.60
C GLU A 38 4.73 6.61 -8.94
N GLY A 39 4.98 6.07 -10.14
CA GLY A 39 6.31 6.02 -10.75
C GLY A 39 7.25 4.99 -10.10
N PHE A 40 6.71 4.03 -9.35
CA PHE A 40 7.47 2.88 -8.84
C PHE A 40 7.42 1.69 -9.81
N CYS A 41 6.22 1.35 -10.29
CA CYS A 41 5.95 0.36 -11.33
C CYS A 41 4.67 0.77 -12.06
N GLU A 42 4.39 0.15 -13.21
CA GLU A 42 3.20 0.46 -14.03
C GLU A 42 1.88 0.30 -13.27
N GLN A 43 1.83 -0.64 -12.32
CA GLN A 43 0.62 -0.94 -11.56
C GLN A 43 0.35 0.05 -10.41
N ASN A 44 1.29 0.93 -10.07
CA ASN A 44 1.21 1.91 -8.98
C ASN A 44 0.60 1.34 -7.67
N PRO A 45 1.41 0.78 -6.75
CA PRO A 45 0.88 0.09 -5.59
C PRO A 45 0.07 1.01 -4.67
N THR A 46 -1.06 0.47 -4.17
CA THR A 46 -2.00 1.16 -3.29
C THR A 46 -1.84 0.70 -1.84
N PHE A 47 -1.63 1.67 -0.96
CA PHE A 47 -1.57 1.54 0.49
C PHE A 47 -2.85 2.10 1.10
N PHE A 48 -3.14 1.74 2.34
CA PHE A 48 -4.28 2.30 3.05
C PHE A 48 -3.95 2.61 4.50
N ILE A 49 -4.68 3.60 5.03
CA ILE A 49 -4.88 3.80 6.47
C ILE A 49 -6.39 3.64 6.72
N CYS A 50 -6.76 2.80 7.67
CA CYS A 50 -8.15 2.56 8.04
C CYS A 50 -8.33 2.88 9.53
N ARG A 51 -9.37 3.65 9.84
CA ARG A 51 -9.82 3.82 11.23
C ARG A 51 -10.58 2.57 11.66
N LYS A 52 -10.29 2.10 12.86
CA LYS A 52 -10.94 0.97 13.53
C LYS A 52 -11.16 1.33 15.00
N GLU A 53 -11.99 0.54 15.68
CA GLU A 53 -12.27 0.74 17.10
C GLU A 53 -11.00 0.71 17.95
N GLU A 54 -10.04 -0.14 17.62
CA GLU A 54 -8.79 -0.27 18.39
C GLU A 54 -7.74 0.80 18.06
N GLY A 55 -7.79 1.39 16.86
CA GLY A 55 -6.74 2.28 16.37
C GLY A 55 -6.73 2.52 14.86
N LEU A 56 -5.57 2.90 14.36
CA LEU A 56 -5.29 3.04 12.94
C LEU A 56 -4.63 1.79 12.38
N ARG A 57 -5.30 1.13 11.43
CA ARG A 57 -4.73 0.02 10.66
C ARG A 57 -4.05 0.54 9.40
N ILE A 58 -2.82 0.10 9.17
CA ILE A 58 -2.02 0.48 8.01
C ILE A 58 -1.67 -0.78 7.23
N GLY A 59 -1.86 -0.72 5.92
CA GLY A 59 -1.67 -1.88 5.04
C GLY A 59 -1.57 -1.51 3.57
N TYR A 60 -1.72 -2.52 2.72
CA TYR A 60 -1.75 -2.36 1.27
C TYR A 60 -2.74 -3.31 0.62
N HIS A 61 -3.19 -2.96 -0.58
CA HIS A 61 -3.98 -3.86 -1.41
C HIS A 61 -3.04 -4.77 -2.21
N SER A 62 -3.19 -6.09 -2.04
CA SER A 62 -2.52 -7.05 -2.93
C SER A 62 -3.19 -7.02 -4.30
N VAL A 63 -2.40 -7.18 -5.35
CA VAL A 63 -2.92 -7.29 -6.71
C VAL A 63 -3.36 -8.74 -6.91
N SER A 64 -4.56 -8.97 -7.42
CA SER A 64 -5.05 -10.33 -7.67
C SER A 64 -4.18 -11.08 -8.68
N GLU A 65 -4.06 -12.39 -8.45
CA GLU A 65 -3.34 -13.34 -9.30
C GLU A 65 -4.05 -13.53 -10.66
N ASN A 66 -5.38 -13.38 -10.68
CA ASN A 66 -6.18 -13.54 -11.88
C ASN A 66 -6.34 -12.22 -12.65
N PRO A 67 -6.06 -12.20 -13.97
CA PRO A 67 -6.39 -11.06 -14.83
C PRO A 67 -7.91 -10.81 -14.95
N SER A 68 -8.74 -11.77 -14.53
CA SER A 68 -10.21 -11.76 -14.66
C SER A 68 -10.96 -10.92 -13.60
N GLY A 69 -10.32 -9.96 -12.94
CA GLY A 69 -11.04 -8.93 -12.17
C GLY A 69 -11.39 -9.28 -10.72
N SER A 70 -10.67 -10.19 -10.06
CA SER A 70 -10.83 -10.36 -8.60
C SER A 70 -10.44 -9.05 -7.91
N PRO A 71 -11.26 -8.54 -6.97
CA PRO A 71 -10.96 -7.30 -6.29
C PRO A 71 -9.65 -7.42 -5.49
N PRO A 72 -8.88 -6.33 -5.36
CA PRO A 72 -7.67 -6.31 -4.55
C PRO A 72 -7.97 -6.73 -3.11
N VAL A 73 -7.15 -7.61 -2.53
CA VAL A 73 -7.36 -8.06 -1.15
C VAL A 73 -6.59 -7.13 -0.19
N PRO A 74 -7.25 -6.55 0.83
CA PRO A 74 -6.55 -5.73 1.81
C PRO A 74 -5.64 -6.61 2.68
N VAL A 75 -4.36 -6.24 2.75
CA VAL A 75 -3.36 -6.86 3.62
C VAL A 75 -2.99 -5.87 4.71
N GLU A 76 -3.51 -6.11 5.91
CA GLU A 76 -3.17 -5.35 7.12
C GLU A 76 -1.77 -5.72 7.60
N ARG A 77 -0.97 -4.72 8.01
CA ARG A 77 0.42 -4.92 8.45
C ARG A 77 0.71 -4.38 9.83
N HIS A 78 0.12 -3.25 10.18
CA HIS A 78 0.34 -2.59 11.45
C HIS A 78 -0.96 -2.04 12.01
N LEU A 79 -1.08 -2.07 13.33
CA LEU A 79 -2.08 -1.36 14.11
C LEU A 79 -1.33 -0.33 14.97
N ILE A 80 -1.78 0.92 14.94
CA ILE A 80 -1.37 1.95 15.89
C ILE A 80 -2.57 2.20 16.78
N GLU A 81 -2.50 1.75 18.03
CA GLU A 81 -3.62 1.84 18.96
C GLU A 81 -3.93 3.29 19.35
N TRP A 82 -5.21 3.58 19.63
CA TRP A 82 -5.63 4.94 19.99
C TRP A 82 -4.92 5.46 21.22
N HIS A 83 -4.75 4.64 22.26
CA HIS A 83 -4.08 5.04 23.50
C HIS A 83 -2.63 5.53 23.26
N VAL A 84 -1.95 4.98 22.25
CA VAL A 84 -0.59 5.38 21.84
C VAL A 84 -0.61 6.73 21.13
N LEU A 85 -1.63 6.97 20.30
CA LEU A 85 -1.80 8.25 19.61
C LEU A 85 -2.18 9.35 20.61
N GLU A 86 -3.15 9.10 21.48
CA GLU A 86 -3.66 10.08 22.45
C GLU A 86 -2.58 10.57 23.43
N SER A 87 -1.68 9.68 23.85
CA SER A 87 -0.55 10.00 24.74
C SER A 87 0.59 10.78 24.06
N SER A 88 0.53 10.96 22.73
CA SER A 88 1.55 11.68 21.94
C SER A 88 1.10 13.10 21.59
N THR A 89 2.05 14.01 21.39
CA THR A 89 1.78 15.33 20.80
C THR A 89 1.38 15.22 19.33
N ALA A 90 0.75 16.25 18.76
CA ALA A 90 0.32 16.23 17.34
C ALA A 90 1.49 15.93 16.36
N THR A 91 2.67 16.49 16.62
CA THR A 91 3.86 16.24 15.81
C THR A 91 4.33 14.80 15.91
N GLU A 92 4.36 14.23 17.12
CA GLU A 92 4.74 12.84 17.36
C GLU A 92 3.74 11.85 16.76
N ARG A 93 2.43 12.15 16.81
CA ARG A 93 1.38 11.36 16.14
C ARG A 93 1.63 11.30 14.64
N GLN A 94 1.83 12.47 14.01
CA GLN A 94 2.11 12.55 12.58
C GLN A 94 3.36 11.76 12.20
N GLU A 95 4.46 11.93 12.95
CA GLU A 95 5.70 11.21 12.69
C GLU A 95 5.55 9.70 12.86
N ARG A 96 4.81 9.25 13.89
CA ARG A 96 4.55 7.83 14.14
C ARG A 96 3.74 7.20 13.00
N ILE A 97 2.65 7.84 12.57
CA ILE A 97 1.82 7.37 11.45
C ILE A 97 2.66 7.34 10.17
N LEU A 98 3.43 8.40 9.91
CA LEU A 98 4.30 8.49 8.73
C LEU A 98 5.36 7.39 8.71
N ASN A 99 6.05 7.18 9.84
CA ASN A 99 7.13 6.20 9.93
C ASN A 99 6.60 4.78 9.72
N THR A 100 5.45 4.45 10.30
CA THR A 100 4.78 3.16 10.10
C THR A 100 4.34 2.98 8.65
N LEU A 101 3.74 4.00 8.02
CA LEU A 101 3.38 3.99 6.61
C LEU A 101 4.61 3.79 5.71
N VAL A 102 5.68 4.56 5.93
CA VAL A 102 6.92 4.47 5.14
C VAL A 102 7.60 3.12 5.33
N ALA A 103 7.61 2.56 6.53
CA ALA A 103 8.11 1.21 6.80
C ALA A 103 7.30 0.17 6.00
N THR A 104 5.97 0.26 6.04
CA THR A 104 5.05 -0.60 5.27
C THR A 104 5.33 -0.52 3.77
N ILE A 105 5.50 0.69 3.24
CA ILE A 105 5.85 0.95 1.84
C ILE A 105 7.17 0.30 1.48
N ARG A 106 8.21 0.49 2.29
CA ARG A 106 9.55 -0.08 2.02
C ARG A 106 9.51 -1.60 2.05
N ALA A 107 8.87 -2.18 3.06
CA ALA A 107 8.71 -3.62 3.20
C ALA A 107 7.99 -4.22 1.98
N ARG A 108 6.88 -3.61 1.54
CA ARG A 108 6.16 -4.07 0.36
C ARG A 108 6.97 -3.92 -0.92
N LYS A 109 7.61 -2.76 -1.15
CA LYS A 109 8.46 -2.54 -2.34
C LYS A 109 9.62 -3.53 -2.45
N LYS A 110 10.20 -3.98 -1.33
CA LYS A 110 11.27 -4.99 -1.30
C LYS A 110 10.82 -6.36 -1.85
N GLN A 111 9.53 -6.65 -1.83
CA GLN A 111 8.97 -7.90 -2.35
C GLN A 111 8.81 -7.88 -3.88
N TYR A 112 8.84 -6.70 -4.51
CA TYR A 112 8.73 -6.59 -5.96
C TYR A 112 9.99 -7.10 -6.64
N ARG A 113 9.82 -7.81 -7.75
CA ARG A 113 10.90 -8.29 -8.60
C ARG A 113 10.82 -7.61 -9.97
N THR A 114 11.89 -7.67 -10.74
CA THR A 114 11.95 -7.18 -12.12
C THR A 114 11.95 -8.37 -13.05
N CYS A 115 11.05 -8.38 -14.04
CA CYS A 115 10.94 -9.48 -14.98
C CYS A 115 12.17 -9.51 -15.90
N GLN A 116 12.78 -10.68 -16.08
CA GLN A 116 13.96 -10.84 -16.92
C GLN A 116 13.69 -10.64 -18.43
N TYR A 117 12.42 -10.69 -18.87
CA TYR A 117 12.06 -10.56 -20.29
C TYR A 117 11.55 -9.17 -20.66
N CYS A 118 10.61 -8.61 -19.89
CA CYS A 118 10.03 -7.30 -20.18
C CYS A 118 10.61 -6.16 -19.34
N ASN A 119 11.50 -6.44 -18.39
CA ASN A 119 12.09 -5.46 -17.45
C ASN A 119 11.07 -4.67 -16.60
N VAL A 120 9.80 -5.10 -16.58
CA VAL A 120 8.75 -4.49 -15.76
C VAL A 120 8.85 -5.03 -14.33
N LYS A 121 8.66 -4.13 -13.34
CA LYS A 121 8.53 -4.51 -11.93
C LYS A 121 7.17 -5.10 -11.64
N TYR A 122 7.14 -6.25 -10.98
CA TYR A 122 5.92 -6.97 -10.64
C TYR A 122 5.90 -7.38 -9.15
N PRO A 123 4.71 -7.42 -8.54
CA PRO A 123 4.52 -7.85 -7.17
C PRO A 123 4.65 -9.38 -7.06
N PRO A 124 4.91 -9.94 -5.87
CA PRO A 124 5.11 -11.38 -5.71
C PRO A 124 3.90 -12.22 -6.16
N GLU A 125 2.68 -11.69 -6.03
CA GLU A 125 1.42 -12.34 -6.44
C GLU A 125 1.30 -12.48 -7.98
N ARG A 126 2.10 -11.74 -8.75
CA ARG A 126 2.16 -11.86 -10.22
C ARG A 126 3.45 -12.49 -10.72
N GLY A 127 4.17 -13.19 -9.85
CA GLY A 127 5.36 -13.95 -10.21
C GLY A 127 5.01 -15.33 -10.74
N SER A 128 5.72 -15.76 -11.78
CA SER A 128 5.78 -17.16 -12.19
C SER A 128 7.23 -17.62 -12.11
N GLY A 129 7.53 -18.50 -11.15
CA GLY A 129 8.91 -18.86 -10.82
C GLY A 129 9.72 -17.72 -10.20
N GLN A 130 11.05 -17.76 -10.34
CA GLN A 130 11.94 -16.87 -9.58
C GLN A 130 12.12 -15.46 -10.17
N LYS A 131 12.09 -15.28 -11.49
CA LYS A 131 12.44 -14.00 -12.16
C LYS A 131 11.53 -13.62 -13.35
N THR A 132 10.40 -14.31 -13.51
CA THR A 132 9.48 -14.08 -14.62
C THR A 132 8.14 -13.58 -14.09
N CYS A 133 7.56 -12.56 -14.73
CA CYS A 133 6.20 -12.15 -14.41
C CYS A 133 5.19 -13.08 -15.09
N TYR A 134 3.98 -13.15 -14.54
CA TYR A 134 2.88 -13.96 -15.06
C TYR A 134 2.65 -13.75 -16.56
N ASN A 135 2.64 -12.50 -17.04
CA ASN A 135 2.41 -12.17 -18.45
C ASN A 135 3.48 -12.73 -19.41
N CYS A 136 4.74 -12.82 -18.96
CA CYS A 136 5.82 -13.37 -19.78
C CYS A 136 5.94 -14.89 -19.66
N ALA A 137 5.42 -15.48 -18.58
CA ALA A 137 5.42 -16.93 -18.36
C ALA A 137 4.18 -17.61 -18.94
N ALA A 138 3.06 -16.90 -19.08
CA ALA A 138 1.87 -17.45 -19.70
C ALA A 138 2.21 -17.91 -21.12
N PRO A 139 1.87 -19.16 -21.51
CA PRO A 139 2.02 -19.58 -22.89
C PRO A 139 1.22 -18.60 -23.74
N ARG A 140 1.88 -18.00 -24.75
CA ARG A 140 1.15 -17.31 -25.80
C ARG A 140 0.23 -18.38 -26.38
N SER A 141 -1.08 -18.32 -26.10
CA SER A 141 -2.03 -19.22 -26.75
C SER A 141 -1.69 -19.22 -28.23
N PRO A 142 -1.44 -20.39 -28.87
CA PRO A 142 -1.36 -20.42 -30.31
C PRO A 142 -2.70 -19.87 -30.78
N ALA A 143 -2.63 -18.73 -31.49
CA ALA A 143 -3.78 -18.21 -32.20
C ALA A 143 -4.37 -19.38 -33.00
N ALA A 144 -5.65 -19.65 -32.78
CA ALA A 144 -6.39 -20.64 -33.52
C ALA A 144 -6.14 -20.41 -35.01
N PHE A 145 -5.56 -21.44 -35.65
CA PHE A 145 -5.46 -21.53 -37.10
C PHE A 145 -6.86 -21.72 -37.70
#